data_AF-A0A4T0VT73-F1
#
_entry.id   AF-A0A4T0VT73-F1
#
_cell.length_a   1.000
_cell.length_b   1.000
_cell.length_c   1.000
_cell.angle_alpha   90.00
_cell.angle_beta   90.00
_cell.angle_gamma   90.00
#
_symmetry.space_group_name_H-M   'P 1'
#
loop_
_entity.id
_entity.type
_entity.pdbx_description
1 polymer ?
#
loop_
_entity_poly.entity_id
_entity_poly.type
_entity_poly.pdbx_seq_one_letter_code
_entity_poly.pdbx_strand_id
1 'polypeptide(L)'
;MIPIASSDCDVTTTFIEDWIAHLHDGGAESPSLVRFFDGPDDAIAFMSGTPSPKKRQKSTHEDLADPDATPRMPPGLTAHGFAHSSADDTSNDTISTSDAASVSNASSRRTGSISPKKRETALRLAVERPLHRDNIANFAEPTQLMVDLASLGSGPLIPVTVKDCMKRDSGWAHPPQDSWFRHSPDNTPGADSYEDELYVYRRLKTVRNNTMRCKARMEHEAGWNDGVHAPLLEIALANESGITYRNITACRVLSPFRESDPFLTDAKVDYAVFLDPIEADCTLAASVRAYCEPNPRERVVCHVQLPDNAPTPAVIPIETKSANADGVLGPVQLATWTRAQFRLLASFPSATALPIIPVIFVHGANWRVDFAQQTHHNQIMWEGFSMGSSDDLYGCYKIIAFLRRLLRWSREDYSSWVEQALRIPDSQT
;
A
#
# COMPACT_ATOMS: atom_id res chain seq x y z
N MET A 1 -41.76 28.93 -24.48
CA MET A 1 -41.33 27.57 -24.86
C MET A 1 -40.00 27.69 -25.58
N ILE A 2 -38.92 27.40 -24.87
CA ILE A 2 -37.55 27.30 -25.41
C ILE A 2 -37.05 25.96 -24.88
N PRO A 3 -36.61 25.01 -25.73
CA PRO A 3 -36.09 23.75 -25.25
C PRO A 3 -34.66 23.95 -24.71
N ILE A 4 -34.45 23.42 -23.51
CA ILE A 4 -33.17 23.35 -22.82
C ILE A 4 -32.39 22.21 -23.46
N ALA A 5 -31.20 22.51 -23.99
CA ALA A 5 -30.26 21.50 -24.48
C ALA A 5 -29.72 20.70 -23.28
N SER A 6 -29.72 19.36 -23.39
CA SER A 6 -29.01 18.51 -22.43
C SER A 6 -27.51 18.76 -22.56
N SER A 7 -26.88 19.03 -21.43
CA SER A 7 -25.44 19.04 -21.30
C SER A 7 -24.96 17.59 -21.30
N ASP A 8 -24.49 17.12 -22.45
CA ASP A 8 -23.66 15.91 -22.53
C ASP A 8 -22.30 16.24 -21.90
N CYS A 9 -22.19 15.96 -20.61
CA CYS A 9 -20.95 15.87 -19.87
C CYS A 9 -20.50 14.41 -19.89
N ASP A 10 -19.83 13.98 -20.95
CA ASP A 10 -19.12 12.70 -20.95
C ASP A 10 -18.07 12.63 -22.07
N VAL A 11 -16.90 13.25 -21.85
CA VAL A 11 -15.69 12.99 -22.64
C VAL A 11 -14.45 13.14 -21.76
N THR A 12 -14.27 12.23 -20.82
CA THR A 12 -12.93 11.93 -20.27
C THR A 12 -12.81 10.42 -20.09
N THR A 13 -12.96 9.70 -21.20
CA THR A 13 -12.51 8.31 -21.28
C THR A 13 -10.99 8.34 -21.10
N THR A 14 -10.50 7.82 -19.98
CA THR A 14 -9.06 7.83 -19.72
C THR A 14 -8.34 6.88 -20.68
N PHE A 15 -7.13 7.21 -21.10
CA PHE A 15 -6.32 6.43 -22.06
C PHE A 15 -6.25 4.90 -21.81
N ILE A 16 -6.42 4.46 -20.55
CA ILE A 16 -6.44 3.02 -20.19
C ILE A 16 -7.80 2.38 -20.44
N GLU A 17 -8.89 3.14 -20.42
CA GLU A 17 -10.23 2.66 -20.73
C GLU A 17 -10.32 2.26 -22.21
N ASP A 18 -9.78 3.07 -23.12
CA ASP A 18 -9.65 2.72 -24.53
C ASP A 18 -8.77 1.47 -24.72
N TRP A 19 -7.62 1.39 -24.04
CA TRP A 19 -6.71 0.26 -24.19
C TRP A 19 -7.28 -1.07 -23.66
N ILE A 20 -7.98 -1.05 -22.52
CA ILE A 20 -8.68 -2.23 -22.00
C ILE A 20 -9.83 -2.64 -22.93
N ALA A 21 -10.59 -1.68 -23.47
CA ALA A 21 -11.64 -1.96 -24.44
C ALA A 21 -11.08 -2.61 -25.73
N HIS A 22 -9.90 -2.17 -26.20
CA HIS A 22 -9.24 -2.78 -27.36
C HIS A 22 -8.71 -4.21 -27.09
N LEU A 23 -8.39 -4.57 -25.84
CA LEU A 23 -8.08 -5.95 -25.48
C LEU A 23 -9.30 -6.88 -25.55
N HIS A 24 -10.51 -6.33 -25.38
CA HIS A 24 -11.76 -7.10 -25.48
C HIS A 24 -12.27 -7.21 -26.92
N ASP A 25 -12.06 -6.18 -27.76
CA ASP A 25 -12.50 -6.17 -29.17
C ASP A 25 -11.51 -6.85 -30.15
N GLY A 26 -10.21 -6.83 -29.83
CA GLY A 26 -9.22 -7.57 -30.59
C GLY A 26 -9.22 -9.03 -30.15
N GLY A 27 -9.98 -9.89 -30.86
CA GLY A 27 -10.07 -11.35 -30.64
C GLY A 27 -8.76 -12.13 -30.77
N ALA A 28 -7.73 -11.75 -30.01
CA ALA A 28 -6.53 -12.51 -29.78
C ALA A 28 -6.89 -13.63 -28.80
N GLU A 29 -6.78 -14.87 -29.25
CA GLU A 29 -6.90 -16.05 -28.40
C GLU A 29 -6.11 -15.84 -27.10
N SER A 30 -6.78 -16.05 -25.96
CA SER A 30 -6.16 -15.99 -24.64
C SER A 30 -4.83 -16.73 -24.67
N PRO A 31 -3.70 -16.06 -24.41
CA PRO A 31 -2.43 -16.75 -24.31
C PRO A 31 -2.58 -17.77 -23.19
N SER A 32 -2.40 -19.06 -23.52
CA SER A 32 -2.41 -20.13 -22.54
C SER A 32 -1.57 -19.69 -21.33
N LEU A 33 -2.18 -19.67 -20.14
CA LEU A 33 -1.57 -19.32 -18.85
C LEU A 33 -0.27 -20.12 -18.53
N VAL A 34 0.05 -21.11 -19.35
CA VAL A 34 1.13 -22.09 -19.18
C VAL A 34 2.50 -21.59 -19.61
N ARG A 35 2.63 -20.49 -20.38
CA ARG A 35 3.95 -20.06 -20.94
C ARG A 35 4.64 -18.89 -20.23
N PHE A 36 4.13 -18.42 -19.10
CA PHE A 36 4.69 -17.26 -18.39
C PHE A 36 5.88 -17.57 -17.45
N PHE A 37 6.32 -18.83 -17.39
CA PHE A 37 7.32 -19.29 -16.42
C PHE A 37 8.53 -19.91 -17.12
N ASP A 38 9.33 -19.10 -17.81
CA ASP A 38 10.72 -19.43 -18.14
C ASP A 38 11.56 -18.15 -18.05
N GLY A 39 12.00 -17.86 -16.83
CA GLY A 39 12.95 -16.81 -16.42
C GLY A 39 13.60 -17.25 -15.10
N PRO A 40 14.87 -16.96 -14.85
CA PRO A 40 15.72 -17.77 -13.98
C PRO A 40 15.21 -17.81 -12.53
N ASP A 41 15.35 -18.99 -11.93
CA ASP A 41 15.02 -19.43 -10.57
C ASP A 41 15.68 -18.61 -9.42
N ASP A 42 15.55 -17.28 -9.43
CA ASP A 42 16.05 -16.42 -8.34
C ASP A 42 14.94 -16.01 -7.34
N ALA A 43 13.70 -16.48 -7.53
CA ALA A 43 12.58 -16.20 -6.64
C ALA A 43 12.31 -17.31 -5.57
N ILE A 44 13.06 -18.42 -5.57
CA ILE A 44 12.80 -19.58 -4.65
C ILE A 44 14.06 -19.99 -3.85
N ALA A 45 14.82 -19.02 -3.34
CA ALA A 45 15.97 -19.31 -2.46
C ALA A 45 15.89 -18.62 -1.08
N PHE A 46 14.69 -18.35 -0.55
CA PHE A 46 14.54 -17.77 0.79
C PHE A 46 14.05 -18.71 1.89
N MET A 47 13.86 -20.02 1.61
CA MET A 47 13.53 -21.01 2.63
C MET A 47 14.21 -22.36 2.41
N SER A 48 15.47 -22.47 2.79
CA SER A 48 16.09 -23.76 3.12
C SER A 48 16.88 -23.63 4.42
N GLY A 49 16.57 -24.50 5.38
CA GLY A 49 16.92 -24.39 6.79
C GLY A 49 18.42 -24.22 7.08
N THR A 50 18.73 -23.22 7.89
CA THR A 50 20.04 -23.11 8.55
C THR A 50 20.11 -24.07 9.74
N PRO A 51 21.20 -24.86 9.88
CA PRO A 51 21.36 -25.73 11.03
C PRO A 51 21.57 -24.89 12.30
N SER A 52 20.84 -25.24 13.35
CA SER A 52 20.97 -24.61 14.68
C SER A 52 22.42 -24.71 15.19
N PRO A 53 23.01 -23.63 15.76
CA PRO A 53 24.35 -23.72 16.32
C PRO A 53 24.33 -24.63 17.56
N LYS A 54 25.14 -25.69 17.51
CA LYS A 54 25.37 -26.58 18.66
C LYS A 54 25.98 -25.79 19.82
N LYS A 55 25.40 -25.94 21.01
CA LYS A 55 25.94 -25.51 22.31
C LYS A 55 27.44 -25.88 22.39
N ARG A 56 28.32 -24.89 22.42
CA ARG A 56 29.74 -25.10 22.76
C ARG A 56 29.84 -25.32 24.27
N GLN A 57 30.26 -26.53 24.66
CA GLN A 57 30.71 -26.84 26.01
C GLN A 57 31.92 -25.97 26.37
N LYS A 58 31.92 -25.48 27.60
CA LYS A 58 33.00 -24.68 28.19
C LYS A 58 34.19 -25.61 28.48
N SER A 59 35.25 -25.53 27.67
CA SER A 59 36.55 -26.15 28.00
C SER A 59 37.48 -25.08 28.57
N THR A 60 38.04 -25.38 29.73
CA THR A 60 39.07 -24.65 30.45
C THR A 60 40.39 -24.61 29.68
N HIS A 61 40.94 -23.43 29.39
CA HIS A 61 42.35 -23.07 29.65
C HIS A 61 42.67 -21.61 29.23
N GLU A 62 43.30 -20.92 30.19
CA GLU A 62 44.35 -19.89 30.15
C GLU A 62 44.18 -18.52 29.48
N ASP A 63 44.38 -17.52 30.35
CA ASP A 63 44.53 -16.08 30.23
C ASP A 63 45.25 -15.55 28.98
N LEU A 64 44.54 -14.67 28.26
CA LEU A 64 45.13 -13.53 27.58
C LEU A 64 44.33 -12.29 27.98
N ALA A 65 45.02 -11.30 28.56
CA ALA A 65 44.43 -10.07 29.08
C ALA A 65 43.86 -9.20 27.95
N ASP A 66 42.63 -8.72 28.14
CA ASP A 66 41.93 -7.76 27.27
C ASP A 66 42.42 -6.32 27.57
N PRO A 67 42.98 -5.60 26.58
CA PRO A 67 43.52 -4.25 26.77
C PRO A 67 42.48 -3.13 26.91
N ASP A 68 41.17 -3.40 26.82
CA ASP A 68 40.10 -2.38 26.93
C ASP A 68 39.25 -2.47 28.22
N ALA A 69 39.76 -3.10 29.28
CA ALA A 69 39.06 -3.20 30.55
C ALA A 69 39.04 -1.86 31.33
N THR A 70 37.91 -1.15 31.31
CA THR A 70 37.66 0.02 32.18
C THR A 70 37.41 -0.43 33.64
N PRO A 71 37.99 0.22 34.68
CA PRO A 71 37.86 -0.26 36.06
C PRO A 71 36.42 -0.12 36.57
N ARG A 72 35.82 -1.22 37.06
CA ARG A 72 34.56 -1.17 37.81
C ARG A 72 34.85 -1.25 39.31
N MET A 73 34.25 -0.33 40.06
CA MET A 73 34.37 -0.23 41.51
C MET A 73 33.73 -1.45 42.21
N PRO A 74 34.30 -2.00 43.31
CA PRO A 74 33.70 -3.15 43.99
C PRO A 74 32.41 -2.75 44.71
N PRO A 75 31.41 -3.65 44.82
CA PRO A 75 30.17 -3.33 45.49
C PRO A 75 30.36 -3.43 47.01
N GLY A 76 30.17 -2.31 47.71
CA GLY A 76 29.95 -2.30 49.15
C GLY A 76 30.59 -1.16 49.91
N LEU A 77 30.11 0.08 49.72
CA LEU A 77 30.22 1.14 50.74
C LEU A 77 28.99 2.05 50.65
N THR A 78 28.11 1.95 51.64
CA THR A 78 27.06 2.93 51.97
C THR A 78 27.72 4.18 52.56
N ALA A 79 27.39 5.37 52.04
CA ALA A 79 27.73 6.63 52.69
C ALA A 79 26.47 7.50 52.85
N HIS A 80 26.20 7.83 54.10
CA HIS A 80 25.17 8.74 54.58
C HIS A 80 25.40 10.19 54.11
N GLY A 81 24.29 10.87 53.84
CA GLY A 81 23.99 12.24 54.28
C GLY A 81 24.71 13.38 53.56
N PHE A 82 23.94 14.34 53.03
CA PHE A 82 23.80 15.67 53.63
C PHE A 82 22.61 16.40 52.99
N ALA A 83 21.75 16.94 53.85
CA ALA A 83 20.63 17.79 53.50
C ALA A 83 21.12 19.22 53.18
N HIS A 84 20.44 19.90 52.27
CA HIS A 84 20.20 21.35 52.37
C HIS A 84 18.87 21.72 51.70
N SER A 85 18.23 22.70 52.32
CA SER A 85 16.85 23.13 52.24
C SER A 85 16.62 24.31 51.28
N SER A 86 15.33 24.61 51.10
CA SER A 86 14.71 25.91 50.75
C SER A 86 14.58 26.19 49.25
N ALA A 87 13.58 26.91 48.73
CA ALA A 87 12.20 27.27 49.07
C ALA A 87 11.69 28.06 47.83
N ASP A 88 10.39 27.97 47.55
CA ASP A 88 9.53 29.01 46.96
C ASP A 88 9.84 29.67 45.59
N ASP A 89 8.90 29.41 44.66
CA ASP A 89 7.89 30.38 44.16
C ASP A 89 7.90 30.84 42.67
N THR A 90 6.65 30.88 42.18
CA THR A 90 6.04 31.69 41.10
C THR A 90 6.51 31.65 39.63
N SER A 91 5.59 31.10 38.80
CA SER A 91 5.03 31.62 37.53
C SER A 91 5.96 32.22 36.45
N ASN A 92 5.97 31.55 35.28
CA ASN A 92 5.72 32.23 34.00
C ASN A 92 5.39 31.21 32.90
N ASP A 93 4.12 31.14 32.51
CA ASP A 93 3.69 30.55 31.25
C ASP A 93 4.06 31.49 30.11
N THR A 94 5.08 31.13 29.34
CA THR A 94 5.26 31.67 27.98
C THR A 94 5.67 30.56 27.02
N ILE A 95 4.88 30.50 25.95
CA ILE A 95 4.99 29.65 24.77
C ILE A 95 6.39 29.74 24.17
N SER A 96 7.04 28.59 23.95
CA SER A 96 8.07 28.44 22.93
C SER A 96 8.18 27.00 22.43
N THR A 97 8.02 26.91 21.12
CA THR A 97 8.38 25.83 20.21
C THR A 97 9.74 25.20 20.50
N SER A 98 9.84 23.87 20.45
CA SER A 98 11.08 23.20 20.05
C SER A 98 10.87 21.71 19.76
N ASP A 99 11.21 21.31 18.54
CA ASP A 99 11.86 20.02 18.30
C ASP A 99 13.23 20.03 18.99
N ALA A 100 13.46 19.13 19.93
CA ALA A 100 14.80 18.67 20.30
C ALA A 100 14.73 17.37 21.10
N ALA A 101 15.52 16.40 20.64
CA ALA A 101 15.93 15.15 21.28
C ALA A 101 15.73 15.04 22.80
N SER A 102 14.98 14.02 23.23
CA SER A 102 15.08 13.52 24.61
C SER A 102 15.98 12.29 24.63
N VAL A 103 17.21 12.51 25.06
CA VAL A 103 18.11 11.48 25.57
C VAL A 103 17.56 10.99 26.91
N SER A 104 17.16 9.73 26.89
CA SER A 104 16.82 8.81 27.97
C SER A 104 17.26 9.17 29.40
N ASN A 105 16.28 9.29 30.30
CA ASN A 105 16.42 8.81 31.68
C ASN A 105 16.07 7.32 31.73
N ALA A 106 17.00 6.52 32.24
CA ALA A 106 16.91 5.08 32.33
C ALA A 106 15.77 4.65 33.28
N SER A 107 14.63 4.27 32.69
CA SER A 107 13.78 3.22 33.24
C SER A 107 13.62 2.15 32.17
N SER A 108 14.07 0.94 32.46
CA SER A 108 13.99 -0.21 31.57
C SER A 108 12.55 -0.68 31.41
N ARG A 109 11.73 0.06 30.66
CA ARG A 109 10.53 -0.51 30.04
C ARG A 109 11.01 -1.30 28.83
N ARG A 110 11.05 -2.63 28.97
CA ARG A 110 11.09 -3.54 27.83
C ARG A 110 9.90 -3.21 26.92
N THR A 111 10.10 -2.33 25.95
CA THR A 111 9.22 -2.20 24.79
C THR A 111 9.52 -3.40 23.90
N GLY A 112 8.96 -4.55 24.28
CA GLY A 112 9.04 -5.77 23.50
C GLY A 112 8.19 -5.62 22.25
N SER A 113 8.73 -5.00 21.20
CA SER A 113 8.11 -5.11 19.88
C SER A 113 8.03 -6.60 19.53
N ILE A 114 6.80 -7.07 19.37
CA ILE A 114 6.52 -8.44 18.95
C ILE A 114 7.11 -8.61 17.54
N SER A 115 7.93 -9.63 17.33
CA SER A 115 8.59 -9.85 16.04
C SER A 115 7.57 -10.17 14.92
N PRO A 116 7.88 -9.85 13.65
CA PRO A 116 6.98 -10.09 12.51
C PRO A 116 6.47 -11.53 12.45
N LYS A 117 7.37 -12.50 12.67
CA LYS A 117 7.05 -13.93 12.68
C LYS A 117 6.02 -14.32 13.76
N LYS A 118 6.05 -13.68 14.93
CA LYS A 118 5.07 -13.92 15.99
C LYS A 118 3.70 -13.37 15.59
N ARG A 119 3.63 -12.21 14.94
CA ARG A 119 2.37 -11.64 14.42
C ARG A 119 1.77 -12.49 13.31
N GLU A 120 2.59 -12.94 12.35
CA GLU A 120 2.15 -13.88 11.30
C GLU A 120 1.62 -15.19 11.92
N THR A 121 2.30 -15.72 12.95
CA THR A 121 1.83 -16.91 13.67
C THR A 121 0.50 -16.66 14.37
N ALA A 122 0.32 -15.50 15.01
CA ALA A 122 -0.94 -15.12 15.63
C ALA A 122 -2.07 -15.01 14.60
N LEU A 123 -1.82 -14.41 13.42
CA LEU A 123 -2.81 -14.36 12.33
C LEU A 123 -3.22 -15.76 11.84
N ARG A 124 -2.25 -16.67 11.66
CA ARG A 124 -2.51 -18.05 11.20
C ARG A 124 -3.26 -18.89 12.24
N LEU A 125 -3.12 -18.56 13.52
CA LEU A 125 -3.77 -19.25 14.64
C LEU A 125 -4.96 -18.46 15.21
N ALA A 126 -5.38 -17.38 14.54
CA ALA A 126 -6.49 -16.56 15.00
C ALA A 126 -7.77 -17.39 15.08
N VAL A 127 -8.52 -17.22 16.17
CA VAL A 127 -9.77 -17.96 16.40
C VAL A 127 -10.81 -17.61 15.34
N GLU A 128 -10.95 -16.31 15.05
CA GLU A 128 -11.81 -15.82 13.99
C GLU A 128 -11.03 -15.78 12.69
N ARG A 129 -11.47 -16.56 11.69
CA ARG A 129 -10.99 -16.50 10.31
C ARG A 129 -9.45 -16.54 10.21
N PRO A 130 -8.78 -17.63 10.61
CA PRO A 130 -7.33 -17.75 10.54
C PRO A 130 -6.79 -17.39 9.14
N LEU A 131 -5.58 -16.83 9.12
CA LEU A 131 -4.92 -16.39 7.91
C LEU A 131 -4.32 -17.57 7.13
N HIS A 132 -4.62 -17.63 5.84
CA HIS A 132 -3.93 -18.44 4.85
C HIS A 132 -3.22 -17.55 3.82
N ARG A 133 -2.08 -18.02 3.31
CA ARG A 133 -1.38 -17.39 2.18
C ARG A 133 -1.23 -18.43 1.10
N ASP A 134 -1.58 -18.06 -0.12
CA ASP A 134 -1.45 -18.94 -1.27
C ASP A 134 -1.08 -18.13 -2.51
N ASN A 135 -0.54 -18.77 -3.53
CA ASN A 135 -0.19 -18.12 -4.78
C ASN A 135 -1.46 -17.82 -5.60
N ILE A 136 -1.53 -16.65 -6.23
CA ILE A 136 -2.68 -16.26 -7.07
C ILE A 136 -2.95 -17.25 -8.21
N ALA A 137 -1.94 -17.99 -8.69
CA ALA A 137 -2.09 -19.01 -9.72
C ALA A 137 -2.97 -20.20 -9.28
N ASN A 138 -3.12 -20.42 -7.97
CA ASN A 138 -3.99 -21.45 -7.40
C ASN A 138 -5.45 -20.97 -7.27
N PHE A 139 -5.74 -19.70 -7.59
CA PHE A 139 -7.08 -19.15 -7.53
C PHE A 139 -7.93 -19.69 -8.69
N ALA A 140 -8.93 -20.50 -8.37
CA ALA A 140 -9.66 -21.30 -9.35
C ALA A 140 -10.46 -20.46 -10.38
N GLU A 141 -11.01 -19.32 -9.96
CA GLU A 141 -11.91 -18.49 -10.77
C GLU A 141 -11.44 -17.03 -10.77
N PRO A 142 -10.41 -16.67 -11.56
CA PRO A 142 -9.86 -15.31 -11.57
C PRO A 142 -10.92 -14.27 -11.93
N THR A 143 -10.94 -13.17 -11.17
CA THR A 143 -11.81 -12.02 -11.48
C THR A 143 -11.31 -11.30 -12.73
N GLN A 144 -12.17 -10.51 -13.38
CA GLN A 144 -11.74 -9.71 -14.53
C GLN A 144 -10.55 -8.80 -14.20
N LEU A 145 -10.53 -8.21 -12.99
CA LEU A 145 -9.38 -7.44 -12.52
C LEU A 145 -8.09 -8.28 -12.55
N MET A 146 -8.11 -9.52 -12.04
CA MET A 146 -6.93 -10.38 -12.02
C MET A 146 -6.44 -10.73 -13.43
N VAL A 147 -7.37 -10.99 -14.36
CA VAL A 147 -7.07 -11.25 -15.77
C VAL A 147 -6.41 -10.03 -16.44
N ASP A 148 -6.95 -8.84 -16.19
CA ASP A 148 -6.41 -7.60 -16.74
C ASP A 148 -5.01 -7.28 -16.19
N LEU A 149 -4.80 -7.47 -14.89
CA LEU A 149 -3.49 -7.28 -14.25
C LEU A 149 -2.44 -8.29 -14.75
N ALA A 150 -2.84 -9.55 -15.00
CA ALA A 150 -1.94 -10.52 -15.62
C ALA A 150 -1.50 -10.06 -17.03
N SER A 151 -2.43 -9.53 -17.81
CA SER A 151 -2.19 -9.04 -19.19
C SER A 151 -1.28 -7.80 -19.23
N LEU A 152 -1.35 -6.94 -18.21
CA LEU A 152 -0.47 -5.77 -18.04
C LEU A 152 1.00 -6.14 -17.78
N GLY A 153 1.30 -7.39 -17.41
CA GLY A 153 2.64 -7.84 -17.02
C GLY A 153 3.71 -7.68 -18.11
N SER A 154 3.33 -7.73 -19.39
CA SER A 154 4.26 -7.76 -20.54
C SER A 154 3.79 -6.96 -21.77
N GLY A 155 2.80 -6.07 -21.62
CA GLY A 155 2.21 -5.32 -22.72
C GLY A 155 2.99 -4.05 -23.14
N PRO A 156 2.70 -3.49 -24.32
CA PRO A 156 3.22 -2.18 -24.72
C PRO A 156 2.51 -1.07 -23.93
N LEU A 157 3.23 -0.43 -22.99
CA LEU A 157 2.66 0.56 -22.06
C LEU A 157 3.14 1.99 -22.32
N ILE A 158 4.28 2.15 -22.98
CA ILE A 158 4.93 3.45 -23.15
C ILE A 158 4.44 4.09 -24.45
N PRO A 159 3.99 5.36 -24.44
CA PRO A 159 3.67 6.04 -25.69
C PRO A 159 4.84 6.04 -26.68
N VAL A 160 4.61 5.70 -27.95
CA VAL A 160 5.65 5.74 -28.98
C VAL A 160 6.25 7.14 -29.16
N THR A 161 5.50 8.19 -28.84
CA THR A 161 5.92 9.60 -28.87
C THR A 161 7.15 9.88 -28.00
N VAL A 162 7.33 9.16 -26.89
CA VAL A 162 8.47 9.33 -25.98
C VAL A 162 9.64 8.40 -26.30
N LYS A 163 9.52 7.56 -27.33
CA LYS A 163 10.53 6.55 -27.71
C LYS A 163 11.90 7.15 -28.00
N ASP A 164 11.95 8.23 -28.77
CA ASP A 164 13.22 8.87 -29.13
C ASP A 164 13.87 9.54 -27.92
N CYS A 165 13.06 10.15 -27.04
CA CYS A 165 13.53 10.66 -25.76
C CYS A 165 14.12 9.54 -24.90
N MET A 166 13.40 8.42 -24.78
CA MET A 166 13.85 7.27 -24.01
C MET A 166 15.13 6.65 -24.57
N LYS A 167 15.25 6.50 -25.90
CA LYS A 167 16.48 6.01 -26.53
C LYS A 167 17.68 6.92 -26.26
N ARG A 168 17.47 8.24 -26.33
CA ARG A 168 18.51 9.25 -26.05
C ARG A 168 18.94 9.25 -24.58
N ASP A 169 18.01 9.01 -23.68
CA ASP A 169 18.25 9.03 -22.23
C ASP A 169 18.72 7.69 -21.65
N SER A 170 18.53 6.59 -22.38
CA SER A 170 18.96 5.26 -21.97
C SER A 170 20.46 5.03 -22.20
N GLY A 171 21.10 4.41 -21.21
CA GLY A 171 22.47 3.91 -21.33
C GLY A 171 22.54 2.61 -22.15
N TRP A 172 23.75 2.25 -22.58
CA TRP A 172 24.01 1.05 -23.38
C TRP A 172 23.61 -0.27 -22.70
N ALA A 173 23.60 -0.31 -21.36
CA ALA A 173 23.33 -1.54 -20.61
C ALA A 173 21.85 -1.96 -20.65
N HIS A 174 20.92 -1.01 -20.81
CA HIS A 174 19.48 -1.27 -20.78
C HIS A 174 18.76 -0.41 -21.84
N PRO A 175 18.96 -0.71 -23.14
CA PRO A 175 18.29 0.03 -24.19
C PRO A 175 16.78 -0.25 -24.19
N PRO A 176 15.93 0.72 -24.59
CA PRO A 176 14.50 0.50 -24.67
C PRO A 176 14.16 -0.54 -25.74
N GLN A 177 13.26 -1.46 -25.41
CA GLN A 177 12.79 -2.48 -26.36
C GLN A 177 11.59 -1.95 -27.16
N ASP A 178 11.52 -2.29 -28.45
CA ASP A 178 10.43 -1.84 -29.31
C ASP A 178 9.06 -2.33 -28.83
N SER A 179 9.00 -3.50 -28.18
CA SER A 179 7.79 -4.09 -27.59
C SER A 179 7.21 -3.30 -26.42
N TRP A 180 7.96 -2.36 -25.84
CA TRP A 180 7.46 -1.52 -24.74
C TRP A 180 6.54 -0.40 -25.22
N PHE A 181 6.60 -0.07 -26.51
CA PHE A 181 5.96 1.11 -27.06
C PHE A 181 4.61 0.79 -27.70
N ARG A 182 3.58 1.51 -27.27
CA ARG A 182 2.25 1.47 -27.87
C ARG A 182 2.08 2.57 -28.91
N HIS A 183 1.34 2.25 -29.96
CA HIS A 183 0.94 3.20 -30.98
C HIS A 183 -0.45 3.76 -30.65
N SER A 184 -0.69 5.02 -31.00
CA SER A 184 -2.03 5.61 -30.89
C SER A 184 -2.93 5.01 -31.98
N PRO A 185 -4.21 4.68 -31.69
CA PRO A 185 -5.14 4.13 -32.69
C PRO A 185 -5.25 5.03 -33.93
N ASP A 186 -5.23 6.35 -33.74
CA ASP A 186 -5.47 7.33 -34.81
C ASP A 186 -4.20 7.83 -35.50
N ASN A 187 -3.01 7.34 -35.13
CA ASN A 187 -1.70 7.77 -35.66
C ASN A 187 -1.39 9.29 -35.63
N THR A 188 -2.27 10.13 -35.09
CA THR A 188 -2.05 11.58 -34.88
C THR A 188 -2.37 11.94 -33.44
N PRO A 189 -1.39 11.98 -32.54
CA PRO A 189 -1.58 12.59 -31.23
C PRO A 189 -1.87 14.09 -31.41
N GLY A 190 -2.93 14.60 -30.78
CA GLY A 190 -3.13 16.03 -30.64
C GLY A 190 -1.96 16.67 -29.89
N ALA A 191 -1.71 17.96 -30.10
CA ALA A 191 -0.59 18.68 -29.48
C ALA A 191 -0.60 18.56 -27.93
N ASP A 192 -1.78 18.65 -27.32
CA ASP A 192 -1.97 18.55 -25.87
C ASP A 192 -1.59 17.15 -25.34
N SER A 193 -1.97 16.08 -26.06
CA SER A 193 -1.62 14.70 -25.70
C SER A 193 -0.11 14.46 -25.72
N TYR A 194 0.61 15.06 -26.67
CA TYR A 194 2.06 14.95 -26.74
C TYR A 194 2.77 15.65 -25.57
N GLU A 195 2.31 16.84 -25.19
CA GLU A 195 2.88 17.57 -24.04
C GLU A 195 2.65 16.82 -22.72
N ASP A 196 1.46 16.24 -22.53
CA ASP A 196 1.13 15.41 -21.37
C ASP A 196 2.00 14.14 -21.30
N GLU A 197 2.17 13.43 -22.42
CA GLU A 197 3.01 12.23 -22.48
C GLU A 197 4.48 12.54 -22.16
N LEU A 198 5.00 13.66 -22.66
CA LEU A 198 6.35 14.13 -22.32
C LEU A 198 6.45 14.58 -20.85
N TYR A 199 5.42 15.21 -20.31
CA TYR A 199 5.37 15.61 -18.90
C TYR A 199 5.46 14.38 -17.99
N VAL A 200 4.61 13.38 -18.24
CA VAL A 200 4.64 12.10 -17.51
C VAL A 200 6.02 11.44 -17.64
N TYR A 201 6.59 11.39 -18.84
CA TYR A 201 7.93 10.83 -19.05
C TYR A 201 9.01 11.53 -18.19
N ARG A 202 9.02 12.87 -18.15
CA ARG A 202 9.97 13.65 -17.33
C ARG A 202 9.77 13.39 -15.84
N ARG A 203 8.52 13.29 -15.38
CA ARG A 203 8.18 12.97 -13.98
C ARG A 203 8.69 11.57 -13.61
N LEU A 204 8.47 10.56 -14.45
CA LEU A 204 8.94 9.20 -14.20
C LEU A 204 10.47 9.09 -14.21
N LYS A 205 11.18 9.88 -15.05
CA LYS A 205 12.65 10.01 -14.95
C LYS A 205 13.08 10.55 -13.58
N THR A 206 12.40 11.56 -13.08
CA THR A 206 12.69 12.13 -11.75
C THR A 206 12.48 11.07 -10.65
N VAL A 207 11.38 10.31 -10.71
CA VAL A 207 11.12 9.19 -9.78
C VAL A 207 12.23 8.15 -9.84
N ARG A 208 12.67 7.75 -11.03
CA ARG A 208 13.78 6.79 -11.20
C ARG A 208 15.09 7.32 -10.60
N ASN A 209 15.41 8.58 -10.85
CA ASN A 209 16.60 9.21 -10.29
C ASN A 209 16.53 9.31 -8.76
N ASN A 210 15.36 9.65 -8.21
CA ASN A 210 15.12 9.64 -6.77
C ASN A 210 15.26 8.24 -6.20
N THR A 211 14.77 7.21 -6.88
CA THR A 211 14.93 5.81 -6.49
C THR A 211 16.41 5.43 -6.36
N MET A 212 17.23 5.77 -7.35
CA MET A 212 18.68 5.53 -7.30
C MET A 212 19.34 6.29 -6.14
N ARG A 213 18.92 7.54 -5.89
CA ARG A 213 19.42 8.33 -4.76
C ARG A 213 19.03 7.73 -3.41
N CYS A 214 17.78 7.27 -3.25
CA CYS A 214 17.30 6.65 -2.02
C CYS A 214 18.06 5.36 -1.70
N LYS A 215 18.34 4.53 -2.73
CA LYS A 215 19.22 3.35 -2.59
C LYS A 215 20.63 3.75 -2.16
N ALA A 216 21.25 4.68 -2.87
CA ALA A 216 22.64 5.10 -2.63
C ALA A 216 22.84 5.73 -1.24
N ARG A 217 21.83 6.44 -0.73
CA ARG A 217 21.87 7.10 0.58
C ARG A 217 21.31 6.25 1.71
N MET A 218 20.84 5.02 1.42
CA MET A 218 20.18 4.15 2.41
C MET A 218 19.02 4.87 3.11
N GLU A 219 18.24 5.64 2.35
CA GLU A 219 17.16 6.48 2.90
C GLU A 219 16.17 5.65 3.71
N HIS A 220 15.66 6.27 4.78
CA HIS A 220 14.58 5.72 5.58
C HIS A 220 13.26 5.74 4.80
N GLU A 221 12.27 4.99 5.30
CA GLU A 221 10.95 4.81 4.68
C GLU A 221 10.29 6.15 4.31
N ALA A 222 10.39 7.16 5.17
CA ALA A 222 9.87 8.51 4.89
C ALA A 222 10.48 9.17 3.64
N GLY A 223 11.79 9.01 3.42
CA GLY A 223 12.47 9.56 2.23
C GLY A 223 12.07 8.84 0.94
N TRP A 224 11.80 7.53 1.02
CA TRP A 224 11.22 6.77 -0.08
C TRP A 224 9.78 7.21 -0.38
N ASN A 225 8.98 7.39 0.67
CA ASN A 225 7.59 7.81 0.60
C ASN A 225 7.43 9.17 -0.09
N ASP A 226 8.24 10.15 0.30
CA ASP A 226 8.24 11.49 -0.29
C ASP A 226 8.83 11.53 -1.71
N GLY A 227 9.98 10.88 -1.92
CA GLY A 227 10.73 11.01 -3.16
C GLY A 227 10.32 10.07 -4.29
N VAL A 228 9.63 8.96 -3.98
CA VAL A 228 9.37 7.86 -4.92
C VAL A 228 7.90 7.41 -4.87
N HIS A 229 7.40 7.00 -3.70
CA HIS A 229 6.11 6.32 -3.63
C HIS A 229 4.93 7.26 -3.85
N ALA A 230 4.86 8.38 -3.13
CA ALA A 230 3.81 9.38 -3.34
C ALA A 230 3.86 9.96 -4.77
N PRO A 231 5.03 10.35 -5.34
CA PRO A 231 5.09 10.80 -6.73
C PRO A 231 4.54 9.81 -7.77
N LEU A 232 4.70 8.49 -7.58
CA LEU A 232 4.08 7.49 -8.46
C LEU A 232 2.56 7.46 -8.31
N LEU A 233 2.05 7.55 -7.08
CA LEU A 233 0.62 7.66 -6.82
C LEU A 233 0.04 8.95 -7.43
N GLU A 234 0.72 10.09 -7.29
CA GLU A 234 0.32 11.36 -7.91
C GLU A 234 0.20 11.25 -9.43
N ILE A 235 1.18 10.63 -10.09
CA ILE A 235 1.16 10.47 -11.55
C ILE A 235 0.05 9.50 -11.98
N ALA A 236 -0.21 8.45 -11.19
CA ALA A 236 -1.24 7.47 -11.49
C ALA A 236 -2.66 8.07 -11.35
N LEU A 237 -2.89 8.86 -10.29
CA LEU A 237 -4.17 9.51 -10.00
C LEU A 237 -4.34 10.89 -10.67
N ALA A 238 -3.36 11.34 -11.46
CA ALA A 238 -3.47 12.60 -12.18
C ALA A 238 -4.70 12.57 -13.10
N ASN A 239 -5.59 13.55 -12.93
CA ASN A 239 -6.86 13.71 -13.65
C ASN A 239 -7.94 12.65 -13.33
N GLU A 240 -7.79 11.86 -12.27
CA GLU A 240 -8.86 10.97 -11.81
C GLU A 240 -9.85 11.75 -10.94
N SER A 241 -11.15 11.59 -11.20
CA SER A 241 -12.25 12.11 -10.37
C SER A 241 -12.89 10.99 -9.56
N GLY A 242 -13.51 11.33 -8.43
CA GLY A 242 -14.25 10.33 -7.62
C GLY A 242 -13.37 9.40 -6.77
N ILE A 243 -12.04 9.55 -6.83
CA ILE A 243 -11.08 8.67 -6.16
C ILE A 243 -9.82 9.46 -5.78
N THR A 244 -9.23 9.12 -4.64
CA THR A 244 -8.01 9.77 -4.16
C THR A 244 -7.11 8.78 -3.44
N TYR A 245 -5.86 9.17 -3.19
CA TYR A 245 -4.97 8.47 -2.28
C TYR A 245 -4.66 9.39 -1.09
N ARG A 246 -4.51 8.82 0.10
CA ARG A 246 -4.15 9.60 1.31
C ARG A 246 -2.98 8.96 2.01
N ASN A 247 -2.05 9.79 2.51
CA ASN A 247 -1.11 9.38 3.54
C ASN A 247 -1.89 9.19 4.85
N ILE A 248 -1.82 7.99 5.40
CA ILE A 248 -2.50 7.58 6.62
C ILE A 248 -1.56 6.94 7.65
N THR A 249 -0.24 7.18 7.54
CA THR A 249 0.79 6.66 8.46
C THR A 249 0.50 6.98 9.94
N ALA A 250 -0.15 8.12 10.20
CA ALA A 250 -0.54 8.56 11.54
C ALA A 250 -1.93 8.05 11.99
N CYS A 251 -2.76 7.58 11.06
CA CYS A 251 -4.10 7.12 11.35
C CYS A 251 -4.10 5.75 12.04
N ARG A 252 -5.21 5.43 12.70
CA ARG A 252 -5.41 4.14 13.38
C ARG A 252 -6.76 3.57 12.99
N VAL A 253 -6.84 2.24 12.96
CA VAL A 253 -8.12 1.53 12.87
C VAL A 253 -9.04 1.98 14.03
N LEU A 254 -10.32 2.22 13.75
CA LEU A 254 -11.32 2.58 14.75
C LEU A 254 -11.56 1.40 15.71
N SER A 255 -11.79 1.72 16.99
CA SER A 255 -11.90 0.70 18.05
C SER A 255 -12.87 -0.45 17.74
N PRO A 256 -14.06 -0.22 17.13
CA PRO A 256 -15.01 -1.30 16.82
C PRO A 256 -14.50 -2.35 15.83
N PHE A 257 -13.51 -2.02 14.99
CA PHE A 257 -13.01 -2.90 13.93
C PHE A 257 -11.63 -3.50 14.24
N ARG A 258 -11.04 -3.16 15.38
CA ARG A 258 -9.75 -3.71 15.81
C ARG A 258 -9.89 -5.18 16.17
N GLU A 259 -8.78 -5.91 16.02
CA GLU A 259 -8.65 -7.23 16.61
C GLU A 259 -8.71 -7.17 18.14
N SER A 260 -9.37 -8.15 18.74
CA SER A 260 -9.34 -8.33 20.20
C SER A 260 -8.00 -8.91 20.67
N ASP A 261 -7.30 -9.65 19.80
CA ASP A 261 -5.98 -10.20 20.09
C ASP A 261 -4.94 -9.05 20.22
N PRO A 262 -4.32 -8.86 21.41
CA PRO A 262 -3.30 -7.84 21.61
C PRO A 262 -2.11 -7.92 20.65
N PHE A 263 -1.81 -9.10 20.09
CA PHE A 263 -0.75 -9.28 19.09
C PHE A 263 -1.10 -8.65 17.73
N LEU A 264 -2.37 -8.34 17.48
CA LEU A 264 -2.92 -7.89 16.20
C LEU A 264 -3.65 -6.53 16.27
N THR A 265 -3.71 -5.89 17.44
CA THR A 265 -4.53 -4.67 17.67
C THR A 265 -4.09 -3.42 16.89
N ASP A 266 -2.82 -3.33 16.49
CA ASP A 266 -2.18 -2.07 16.07
C ASP A 266 -1.63 -2.15 14.64
N ALA A 267 -2.49 -2.54 13.70
CA ALA A 267 -2.17 -2.51 12.27
C ALA A 267 -2.24 -1.08 11.72
N LYS A 268 -1.17 -0.68 11.05
CA LYS A 268 -1.06 0.58 10.32
C LYS A 268 -0.55 0.29 8.92
N VAL A 269 -0.96 1.13 7.99
CA VAL A 269 -0.44 1.20 6.62
C VAL A 269 -0.12 2.65 6.29
N ASP A 270 0.75 2.88 5.30
CA ASP A 270 1.26 4.22 5.01
C ASP A 270 0.32 5.04 4.14
N TYR A 271 -0.26 4.39 3.12
CA TYR A 271 -1.25 5.01 2.26
C TYR A 271 -2.48 4.11 2.12
N ALA A 272 -3.58 4.71 1.70
CA ALA A 272 -4.69 3.96 1.13
C ALA A 272 -5.35 4.76 0.00
N VAL A 273 -5.94 4.05 -0.94
CA VAL A 273 -6.87 4.59 -1.93
C VAL A 273 -8.25 4.70 -1.30
N PHE A 274 -8.93 5.82 -1.52
CA PHE A 274 -10.27 6.12 -1.02
C PHE A 274 -11.18 6.48 -2.18
N LEU A 275 -12.43 6.00 -2.12
CA LEU A 275 -13.48 6.62 -2.91
C LEU A 275 -13.71 8.03 -2.36
N ASP A 276 -13.73 9.00 -3.27
CA ASP A 276 -13.93 10.40 -2.97
C ASP A 276 -15.19 10.88 -3.69
N PRO A 277 -16.39 10.60 -3.15
CA PRO A 277 -17.65 11.01 -3.76
C PRO A 277 -17.83 12.54 -3.62
N ILE A 278 -17.08 13.30 -4.42
CA ILE A 278 -17.04 14.77 -4.43
C ILE A 278 -18.34 15.35 -5.00
N GLU A 279 -18.95 14.66 -5.96
CA GLU A 279 -20.16 15.10 -6.61
C GLU A 279 -21.38 14.82 -5.75
N ALA A 280 -22.08 15.87 -5.33
CA ALA A 280 -23.23 15.79 -4.42
C ALA A 280 -24.35 14.88 -4.95
N ASP A 281 -24.41 14.69 -6.27
CA ASP A 281 -25.47 14.01 -7.02
C ASP A 281 -25.09 12.60 -7.50
N CYS A 282 -23.87 12.11 -7.23
CA CYS A 282 -23.54 10.73 -7.59
C CYS A 282 -24.20 9.73 -6.62
N THR A 283 -24.57 8.56 -7.15
CA THR A 283 -25.30 7.49 -6.41
C THR A 283 -24.56 7.06 -5.14
N LEU A 284 -23.23 7.02 -5.20
CA LEU A 284 -22.37 6.71 -4.07
C LEU A 284 -22.45 7.77 -2.98
N ALA A 285 -22.37 9.06 -3.33
CA ALA A 285 -22.48 10.16 -2.37
C ALA A 285 -23.82 10.11 -1.63
N ALA A 286 -24.91 9.88 -2.36
CA ALA A 286 -26.25 9.74 -1.79
C ALA A 286 -26.36 8.52 -0.86
N SER A 287 -25.81 7.38 -1.26
CA SER A 287 -25.83 6.14 -0.46
C SER A 287 -25.03 6.27 0.84
N VAL A 288 -23.83 6.85 0.76
CA VAL A 288 -22.97 7.13 1.92
C VAL A 288 -23.68 8.10 2.88
N ARG A 289 -24.25 9.19 2.34
CA ARG A 289 -24.97 10.18 3.14
C ARG A 289 -26.16 9.56 3.87
N ALA A 290 -27.02 8.83 3.14
CA ALA A 290 -28.20 8.18 3.70
C ALA A 290 -27.86 7.16 4.79
N TYR A 291 -26.74 6.45 4.66
CA TYR A 291 -26.27 5.52 5.68
C TYR A 291 -25.70 6.25 6.91
N CYS A 292 -24.83 7.25 6.71
CA CYS A 292 -24.09 7.90 7.80
C CYS A 292 -24.93 8.90 8.61
N GLU A 293 -25.74 9.75 7.97
CA GLU A 293 -26.45 10.87 8.62
C GLU A 293 -27.32 10.48 9.82
N PRO A 294 -28.06 9.36 9.82
CA PRO A 294 -28.88 8.98 10.97
C PRO A 294 -28.08 8.71 12.25
N ASN A 295 -26.82 8.28 12.15
CA ASN A 295 -25.96 8.06 13.31
C ASN A 295 -24.47 8.16 12.93
N PRO A 296 -23.92 9.37 12.74
CA PRO A 296 -22.59 9.58 12.17
C PRO A 296 -21.42 9.07 13.03
N ARG A 297 -21.68 8.73 14.31
CA ARG A 297 -20.67 8.19 15.22
C ARG A 297 -20.50 6.67 15.10
N GLU A 298 -21.57 5.98 14.72
CA GLU A 298 -21.59 4.51 14.65
C GLU A 298 -21.67 4.01 13.20
N ARG A 299 -22.38 4.74 12.32
CA ARG A 299 -22.52 4.42 10.90
C ARG A 299 -21.43 5.11 10.10
N VAL A 300 -20.28 4.46 10.04
CA VAL A 300 -19.11 4.92 9.30
C VAL A 300 -18.89 4.07 8.05
N VAL A 301 -18.29 4.65 7.01
CA VAL A 301 -17.87 3.93 5.79
C VAL A 301 -16.37 3.74 5.68
N CYS A 302 -15.63 4.19 6.70
CA CYS A 302 -14.19 4.03 6.81
C CYS A 302 -13.85 3.43 8.18
N HIS A 303 -12.99 2.42 8.20
CA HIS A 303 -12.58 1.74 9.43
C HIS A 303 -11.35 2.38 10.07
N VAL A 304 -10.89 3.50 9.53
CA VAL A 304 -9.70 4.24 9.96
C VAL A 304 -10.11 5.65 10.41
N GLN A 305 -9.50 6.11 11.50
CA GLN A 305 -9.68 7.46 12.01
C GLN A 305 -8.94 8.46 11.12
N LEU A 306 -9.65 9.06 10.17
CA LEU A 306 -9.16 10.16 9.34
C LEU A 306 -9.19 11.47 10.14
N PRO A 307 -8.25 12.41 9.90
CA PRO A 307 -8.18 13.66 10.66
C PRO A 307 -9.36 14.61 10.40
N ASP A 308 -9.96 14.53 9.21
CA ASP A 308 -11.13 15.31 8.80
C ASP A 308 -12.46 14.61 9.11
N ASN A 309 -12.44 13.35 9.58
CA ASN A 309 -13.62 12.49 9.73
C ASN A 309 -14.45 12.35 8.45
N ALA A 310 -13.85 12.51 7.27
CA ALA A 310 -14.58 12.45 6.01
C ALA A 310 -15.20 11.05 5.80
N PRO A 311 -16.48 10.94 5.39
CA PRO A 311 -17.14 9.66 5.12
C PRO A 311 -16.69 9.11 3.75
N THR A 312 -15.41 8.80 3.62
CA THR A 312 -14.78 8.32 2.38
C THR A 312 -14.45 6.83 2.53
N PRO A 313 -15.08 5.94 1.74
CA PRO A 313 -14.77 4.51 1.79
C PRO A 313 -13.29 4.23 1.47
N ALA A 314 -12.58 3.58 2.39
CA ALA A 314 -11.24 3.08 2.12
C ALA A 314 -11.31 1.82 1.25
N VAL A 315 -10.45 1.76 0.22
CA VAL A 315 -10.47 0.70 -0.80
C VAL A 315 -9.20 -0.15 -0.74
N ILE A 316 -8.06 0.41 -1.16
CA ILE A 316 -6.81 -0.32 -1.37
C ILE A 316 -5.78 0.16 -0.37
N PRO A 317 -5.40 -0.65 0.65
CA PRO A 317 -4.29 -0.30 1.53
C PRO A 317 -2.95 -0.48 0.82
N ILE A 318 -2.01 0.40 1.16
CA ILE A 318 -0.65 0.42 0.63
C ILE A 318 0.33 0.49 1.80
N GLU A 319 1.10 -0.57 1.97
CA GLU A 319 2.18 -0.63 2.96
C GLU A 319 3.51 -0.44 2.25
N THR A 320 4.33 0.47 2.77
CA THR A 320 5.64 0.77 2.21
C THR A 320 6.75 0.34 3.18
N LYS A 321 7.89 -0.03 2.63
CA LYS A 321 9.10 -0.35 3.39
C LYS A 321 10.30 0.22 2.64
N SER A 322 11.28 0.76 3.36
CA SER A 322 12.56 1.13 2.74
C SER A 322 13.26 -0.11 2.20
N ALA A 323 14.19 0.07 1.25
CA ALA A 323 14.92 -1.05 0.65
C ALA A 323 15.75 -1.91 1.63
N ASN A 324 15.99 -1.39 2.84
CA ASN A 324 16.82 -2.04 3.86
C ASN A 324 15.98 -2.66 4.99
N ALA A 325 14.65 -2.55 4.94
CA ALA A 325 13.77 -3.03 5.99
C ALA A 325 13.49 -4.54 5.86
N ASP A 326 13.11 -5.17 6.97
CA ASP A 326 12.63 -6.55 6.95
C ASP A 326 11.27 -6.61 6.21
N GLY A 327 11.30 -7.19 5.00
CA GLY A 327 10.14 -7.31 4.13
C GLY A 327 9.02 -8.20 4.67
N VAL A 328 9.24 -8.97 5.74
CA VAL A 328 8.22 -9.86 6.34
C VAL A 328 7.15 -9.07 7.11
N LEU A 329 7.48 -7.92 7.68
CA LEU A 329 6.54 -7.17 8.52
C LEU A 329 5.40 -6.52 7.71
N GLY A 330 5.68 -6.06 6.49
CA GLY A 330 4.68 -5.36 5.67
C GLY A 330 3.47 -6.21 5.28
N PRO A 331 3.65 -7.43 4.73
CA PRO A 331 2.55 -8.34 4.41
C PRO A 331 1.70 -8.74 5.63
N VAL A 332 2.28 -8.73 6.83
CA VAL A 332 1.55 -8.96 8.09
C VAL A 332 0.67 -7.76 8.43
N GLN A 333 1.19 -6.54 8.28
CA GLN A 333 0.42 -5.31 8.51
C GLN A 333 -0.78 -5.22 7.56
N LEU A 334 -0.59 -5.49 6.26
CA LEU A 334 -1.66 -5.52 5.27
C LEU A 334 -2.73 -6.57 5.61
N ALA A 335 -2.32 -7.78 6.00
CA ALA A 335 -3.25 -8.82 6.40
C ALA A 335 -4.06 -8.40 7.63
N THR A 336 -3.44 -7.82 8.66
CA THR A 336 -4.17 -7.36 9.85
C THR A 336 -5.07 -6.17 9.56
N TRP A 337 -4.64 -5.22 8.71
CA TRP A 337 -5.43 -4.04 8.36
C TRP A 337 -6.67 -4.43 7.55
N THR A 338 -6.53 -5.33 6.57
CA THR A 338 -7.68 -5.82 5.78
C THR A 338 -8.69 -6.60 6.61
N ARG A 339 -8.31 -7.20 7.74
CA ARG A 339 -9.30 -7.80 8.69
C ARG A 339 -10.23 -6.75 9.26
N ALA A 340 -9.68 -5.60 9.66
CA ALA A 340 -10.49 -4.49 10.15
C ALA A 340 -11.39 -3.93 9.05
N GLN A 341 -10.88 -3.82 7.83
CA GLN A 341 -11.69 -3.45 6.67
C GLN A 341 -12.85 -4.43 6.48
N PHE A 342 -12.60 -5.75 6.45
CA PHE A 342 -13.65 -6.74 6.28
C PHE A 342 -14.69 -6.76 7.42
N ARG A 343 -14.30 -6.45 8.66
CA ARG A 343 -15.25 -6.27 9.77
C ARG A 343 -16.21 -5.11 9.50
N LEU A 344 -15.69 -3.99 9.01
CA LEU A 344 -16.53 -2.88 8.58
C LEU A 344 -17.45 -3.29 7.43
N LEU A 345 -16.90 -3.88 6.37
CA LEU A 345 -17.68 -4.24 5.18
C LEU A 345 -18.81 -5.22 5.52
N ALA A 346 -18.55 -6.19 6.41
CA ALA A 346 -19.55 -7.15 6.89
C ALA A 346 -20.61 -6.53 7.81
N SER A 347 -20.39 -5.32 8.32
CA SER A 347 -21.34 -4.60 9.18
C SER A 347 -22.38 -3.79 8.39
N PHE A 348 -22.21 -3.66 7.07
CA PHE A 348 -23.15 -2.91 6.25
C PHE A 348 -24.50 -3.66 6.12
N PRO A 349 -25.65 -2.95 6.09
CA PRO A 349 -26.96 -3.56 6.28
C PRO A 349 -27.32 -4.64 5.25
N SER A 350 -26.87 -4.46 4.01
CA SER A 350 -27.11 -5.36 2.88
C SER A 350 -25.83 -6.03 2.39
N ALA A 351 -24.80 -6.13 3.24
CA ALA A 351 -23.57 -6.84 2.90
C ALA A 351 -23.87 -8.33 2.65
N THR A 352 -23.61 -8.79 1.42
CA THR A 352 -23.76 -10.21 1.04
C THR A 352 -22.38 -10.85 0.92
N ALA A 353 -21.92 -11.12 -0.31
CA ALA A 353 -20.57 -11.58 -0.57
C ALA A 353 -19.61 -10.39 -0.46
N LEU A 354 -18.57 -10.53 0.38
CA LEU A 354 -17.55 -9.49 0.52
C LEU A 354 -16.63 -9.49 -0.72
N PRO A 355 -16.23 -8.31 -1.21
CA PRO A 355 -15.36 -8.20 -2.37
C PRO A 355 -13.95 -8.70 -2.03
N ILE A 356 -13.24 -9.19 -3.03
CA ILE A 356 -11.81 -9.46 -2.91
C ILE A 356 -11.08 -8.13 -3.02
N ILE A 357 -10.33 -7.76 -1.98
CA ILE A 357 -9.68 -6.46 -1.86
C ILE A 357 -8.23 -6.56 -2.36
N PRO A 358 -7.84 -5.84 -3.41
CA PRO A 358 -6.42 -5.72 -3.73
C PRO A 358 -5.70 -4.96 -2.62
N VAL A 359 -4.47 -5.37 -2.32
CA VAL A 359 -3.57 -4.68 -1.39
C VAL A 359 -2.23 -4.47 -2.07
N ILE A 360 -1.58 -3.34 -1.82
CA ILE A 360 -0.28 -3.02 -2.43
C ILE A 360 0.80 -3.09 -1.36
N PHE A 361 1.86 -3.84 -1.67
CA PHE A 361 3.07 -3.83 -0.88
C PHE A 361 4.22 -3.26 -1.70
N VAL A 362 4.91 -2.27 -1.14
CA VAL A 362 6.06 -1.62 -1.74
C VAL A 362 7.29 -1.86 -0.88
N HIS A 363 8.32 -2.46 -1.45
CA HIS A 363 9.59 -2.68 -0.76
C HIS A 363 10.74 -2.04 -1.53
N GLY A 364 11.18 -0.87 -1.07
CA GLY A 364 12.12 -0.01 -1.77
C GLY A 364 11.56 0.35 -3.15
N ALA A 365 12.25 -0.08 -4.21
CA ALA A 365 11.80 0.20 -5.57
C ALA A 365 10.70 -0.76 -6.06
N ASN A 366 10.50 -1.91 -5.43
CA ASN A 366 9.68 -2.99 -5.96
C ASN A 366 8.22 -2.86 -5.50
N TRP A 367 7.29 -2.92 -6.46
CA TRP A 367 5.86 -2.84 -6.22
C TRP A 367 5.21 -4.18 -6.55
N ARG A 368 4.32 -4.64 -5.66
CA ARG A 368 3.46 -5.80 -5.91
C ARG A 368 2.05 -5.53 -5.43
N VAL A 369 1.10 -6.20 -6.07
CA VAL A 369 -0.29 -6.25 -5.64
C VAL A 369 -0.63 -7.68 -5.24
N ASP A 370 -1.17 -7.85 -4.05
CA ASP A 370 -1.77 -9.09 -3.56
C ASP A 370 -3.28 -8.91 -3.43
N PHE A 371 -4.01 -9.97 -3.08
CA PHE A 371 -5.45 -9.91 -2.90
C PHE A 371 -5.87 -10.51 -1.56
N ALA A 372 -6.58 -9.72 -0.76
CA ALA A 372 -7.22 -10.18 0.46
C ALA A 372 -8.63 -10.68 0.14
N GLN A 373 -8.95 -11.90 0.56
CA GLN A 373 -10.28 -12.48 0.48
C GLN A 373 -10.73 -12.92 1.86
N GLN A 374 -11.98 -12.63 2.22
CA GLN A 374 -12.58 -13.14 3.43
C GLN A 374 -13.68 -14.16 3.10
N THR A 375 -13.40 -15.43 3.37
CA THR A 375 -14.40 -16.52 3.32
C THR A 375 -15.11 -16.65 4.67
N HIS A 376 -16.12 -17.51 4.75
CA HIS A 376 -16.78 -17.82 6.03
C HIS A 376 -15.81 -18.30 7.12
N HIS A 377 -14.76 -19.04 6.74
CA HIS A 377 -13.88 -19.72 7.70
C HIS A 377 -12.47 -19.15 7.77
N ASN A 378 -12.00 -18.47 6.72
CA ASN A 378 -10.60 -18.04 6.62
C ASN A 378 -10.51 -16.64 6.02
N GLN A 379 -9.46 -15.93 6.40
CA GLN A 379 -8.92 -14.85 5.59
C GLN A 379 -7.79 -15.42 4.72
N ILE A 380 -7.81 -15.15 3.43
CA ILE A 380 -6.79 -15.61 2.49
C ILE A 380 -6.10 -14.38 1.90
N MET A 381 -4.77 -14.39 1.89
CA MET A 381 -3.95 -13.43 1.15
C MET A 381 -3.35 -14.15 -0.04
N TRP A 382 -3.86 -13.85 -1.23
CA TRP A 382 -3.36 -14.38 -2.49
C TRP A 382 -2.15 -13.55 -2.93
N GLU A 383 -0.97 -14.16 -2.93
CA GLU A 383 0.27 -13.55 -3.39
C GLU A 383 0.19 -13.33 -4.89
N GLY A 384 0.10 -12.07 -5.29
CA GLY A 384 -0.37 -11.68 -6.61
C GLY A 384 0.75 -11.34 -7.59
N PHE A 385 0.65 -10.17 -8.20
CA PHE A 385 1.44 -9.78 -9.36
C PHE A 385 2.53 -8.78 -8.99
N SER A 386 3.71 -8.92 -9.62
CA SER A 386 4.72 -7.86 -9.62
C SER A 386 4.27 -6.73 -10.55
N MET A 387 4.01 -5.56 -9.97
CA MET A 387 3.59 -4.36 -10.72
C MET A 387 4.78 -3.76 -11.47
N GLY A 388 6.00 -3.93 -10.96
CA GLY A 388 7.22 -3.38 -11.55
C GLY A 388 8.17 -2.83 -10.49
N SER A 389 9.22 -2.15 -10.96
CA SER A 389 10.20 -1.49 -10.12
C SER A 389 10.40 -0.04 -10.53
N SER A 390 10.54 0.85 -9.55
CA SER A 390 10.76 2.28 -9.78
C SER A 390 12.21 2.64 -10.14
N ASP A 391 13.12 1.67 -10.17
CA ASP A 391 14.51 1.86 -10.64
C ASP A 391 14.67 1.69 -12.15
N ASP A 392 13.62 1.24 -12.83
CA ASP A 392 13.52 1.10 -14.27
C ASP A 392 12.36 1.95 -14.82
N LEU A 393 12.56 2.56 -15.98
CA LEU A 393 11.53 3.43 -16.59
C LEU A 393 10.34 2.62 -17.09
N TYR A 394 10.56 1.45 -17.70
CA TYR A 394 9.46 0.58 -18.12
C TYR A 394 8.72 0.03 -16.89
N GLY A 395 9.44 -0.34 -15.83
CA GLY A 395 8.89 -0.66 -14.51
C GLY A 395 8.01 0.45 -13.93
N CYS A 396 8.43 1.71 -13.99
CA CYS A 396 7.60 2.86 -13.62
C CYS A 396 6.29 2.92 -14.42
N TYR A 397 6.33 2.77 -15.74
CA TYR A 397 5.11 2.74 -16.58
C TYR A 397 4.20 1.57 -16.24
N LYS A 398 4.76 0.38 -15.95
CA LYS A 398 3.98 -0.76 -15.45
C LYS A 398 3.28 -0.46 -14.15
N ILE A 399 3.97 0.14 -13.17
CA ILE A 399 3.37 0.53 -11.89
C ILE A 399 2.17 1.46 -12.12
N ILE A 400 2.32 2.50 -12.96
CA ILE A 400 1.23 3.43 -13.28
C ILE A 400 0.05 2.70 -13.95
N ALA A 401 0.31 1.78 -14.88
CA ALA A 401 -0.74 1.04 -15.57
C ALA A 401 -1.52 0.12 -14.62
N PHE A 402 -0.82 -0.60 -13.73
CA PHE A 402 -1.45 -1.41 -12.68
C PHE A 402 -2.29 -0.55 -11.74
N LEU A 403 -1.73 0.57 -11.24
CA LEU A 403 -2.44 1.49 -10.35
C LEU A 403 -3.73 2.00 -11.01
N ARG A 404 -3.67 2.48 -12.25
CA ARG A 404 -4.86 2.97 -12.95
C ARG A 404 -5.91 1.89 -13.18
N ARG A 405 -5.52 0.65 -13.48
CA ARG A 405 -6.49 -0.46 -13.57
C ARG A 405 -7.16 -0.75 -12.23
N LEU A 406 -6.42 -0.67 -11.12
CA LEU A 406 -6.92 -0.82 -9.75
C LEU A 406 -7.85 0.34 -9.36
N LEU A 407 -7.52 1.58 -9.76
CA LEU A 407 -8.35 2.76 -9.54
C LEU A 407 -9.68 2.64 -10.28
N ARG A 408 -9.66 2.17 -11.53
CA ARG A 408 -10.88 1.87 -12.30
C ARG A 408 -11.76 0.83 -11.60
N TRP A 409 -11.19 -0.31 -11.17
CA TRP A 409 -11.93 -1.31 -10.39
C TRP A 409 -12.53 -0.71 -9.11
N SER A 410 -11.82 0.22 -8.46
CA SER A 410 -12.32 0.90 -7.27
C SER A 410 -13.55 1.75 -7.61
N ARG A 411 -13.48 2.55 -8.70
CA ARG A 411 -14.54 3.45 -9.15
C ARG A 411 -15.76 2.72 -9.74
N GLU A 412 -15.57 1.52 -10.29
CA GLU A 412 -16.64 0.75 -10.94
C GLU A 412 -17.17 -0.35 -10.03
N ASP A 413 -16.39 -1.43 -9.85
CA ASP A 413 -16.84 -2.65 -9.17
C ASP A 413 -17.02 -2.43 -7.66
N TYR A 414 -16.03 -1.81 -7.00
CA TYR A 414 -16.07 -1.61 -5.56
C TYR A 414 -17.10 -0.55 -5.14
N SER A 415 -17.19 0.57 -5.87
CA SER A 415 -18.21 1.60 -5.61
C SER A 415 -19.63 1.01 -5.73
N SER A 416 -19.90 0.25 -6.79
CA SER A 416 -21.18 -0.42 -7.02
C SER A 416 -21.52 -1.39 -5.90
N TRP A 417 -20.52 -2.13 -5.41
CA TRP A 417 -20.70 -3.00 -4.26
C TRP A 417 -21.03 -2.22 -2.98
N VAL A 418 -20.31 -1.11 -2.71
CA VAL A 418 -20.57 -0.26 -1.54
C VAL A 418 -21.98 0.30 -1.57
N GLU A 419 -22.41 0.84 -2.72
CA GLU A 419 -23.77 1.37 -2.89
C GLU A 419 -24.84 0.34 -2.56
N GLN A 420 -24.67 -0.92 -3.01
CA GLN A 420 -25.60 -2.01 -2.72
C GLN A 420 -25.55 -2.40 -1.25
N ALA A 421 -24.36 -2.52 -0.67
CA ALA A 421 -24.17 -2.96 0.70
C ALA A 421 -24.74 -1.96 1.73
N LEU A 422 -24.72 -0.66 1.41
CA LEU A 422 -25.23 0.41 2.27
C LEU A 422 -26.76 0.54 2.25
N ARG A 423 -27.47 -0.09 1.31
CA ARG A 423 -28.94 -0.02 1.24
C ARG A 423 -29.56 -0.55 2.53
N ILE A 424 -30.46 0.22 3.12
CA ILE A 424 -31.23 -0.18 4.30
C ILE A 424 -32.48 -0.93 3.79
N PRO A 425 -32.69 -2.20 4.15
CA PRO A 425 -33.89 -2.93 3.76
C PRO A 425 -35.15 -2.31 4.38
N ASP A 426 -36.26 -2.28 3.63
CA ASP A 426 -37.57 -1.74 4.06
C ASP A 426 -38.12 -2.38 5.36
N SER A 427 -37.55 -3.50 5.81
CA SER A 427 -37.91 -4.16 7.07
C SER A 427 -37.26 -3.57 8.33
N GLN A 428 -36.44 -2.52 8.21
CA GLN A 428 -35.74 -1.86 9.32
C GLN A 428 -35.99 -0.36 9.43
N THR A 429 -36.89 0.20 8.61
CA THR A 429 -37.50 1.54 8.81
C THR A 429 -38.70 1.42 9.74
#